data_AF-A0A961QZL6-F1
#
_entry.id   AF-A0A961QZL6-F1
#
_cell.length_a   1.000
_cell.length_b   1.000
_cell.length_c   1.000
_cell.angle_alpha   90.00
_cell.angle_beta   90.00
_cell.angle_gamma   90.00
#
_symmetry.space_group_name_H-M   'P 1'
#
loop_
_entity.id
_entity.type
_entity.pdbx_description
1 polymer ?
#
loop_
_entity_poly.entity_id
_entity_poly.type
_entity_poly.pdbx_seq_one_letter_code
_entity_poly.pdbx_strand_id
1 'polypeptide(L)'
;MSFAQAAPADQSSALQTADIASLDAAVRALAIVRDGVITGEGPTACGRIHFSRSLDADDVAWCARILTAAAVADEPISRAEAEALFEINDAGADRDDNGLFDDLLAKAVVHHAAAASGLPVPPRAIALSPDTPIENWAPTRAVGVNVEVLEWIASQMRGKRRYNRTLMTLAAMLVGAATLPMVQQIPTVLDLGM
;
A
#
# COMPACT_ATOMS: atom_id res chain seq x y z
N MET A 1 -28.86 39.86 -27.10
CA MET A 1 -28.63 39.44 -25.71
C MET A 1 -27.79 38.18 -25.77
N SER A 2 -26.48 38.32 -25.59
CA SER A 2 -25.49 37.25 -25.73
C SER A 2 -25.08 36.82 -24.34
N PHE A 3 -25.39 35.58 -23.96
CA PHE A 3 -24.77 34.95 -22.80
C PHE A 3 -23.74 33.97 -23.36
N ALA A 4 -22.48 34.37 -23.23
CA ALA A 4 -21.33 33.57 -23.59
C ALA A 4 -21.38 32.25 -22.83
N GLN A 5 -21.45 31.16 -23.58
CA GLN A 5 -21.31 29.81 -23.09
C GLN A 5 -19.86 29.66 -22.58
N ALA A 6 -19.70 29.64 -21.26
CA ALA A 6 -18.42 29.31 -20.65
C ALA A 6 -18.07 27.88 -21.08
N ALA A 7 -16.96 27.75 -21.81
CA ALA A 7 -16.35 26.47 -22.12
C ALA A 7 -16.11 25.69 -20.82
N PRO A 8 -16.33 24.37 -20.77
CA PRO A 8 -15.91 23.59 -19.62
C PRO A 8 -14.39 23.73 -19.51
N ALA A 9 -13.94 24.28 -18.38
CA ALA A 9 -12.54 24.28 -18.04
C ALA A 9 -12.01 22.85 -18.14
N ASP A 10 -10.92 22.70 -18.87
CA ASP A 10 -10.16 21.48 -19.08
C ASP A 10 -9.71 20.93 -17.71
N GLN A 11 -10.53 20.07 -17.09
CA GLN A 11 -10.25 19.42 -15.80
C GLN A 11 -9.36 18.17 -15.96
N SER A 12 -8.74 18.01 -17.12
CA SER A 12 -7.71 17.02 -17.41
C SER A 12 -6.35 17.47 -16.90
N SER A 13 -6.22 17.69 -15.59
CA SER A 13 -4.93 17.51 -14.94
C SER A 13 -4.69 16.01 -14.83
N ALA A 14 -4.36 15.39 -15.97
CA ALA A 14 -3.86 14.03 -15.99
C ALA A 14 -2.67 14.00 -15.04
N LEU A 15 -2.75 13.23 -13.96
CA LEU A 15 -1.61 13.04 -13.06
C LEU A 15 -0.41 12.61 -13.90
N GLN A 16 0.60 13.46 -14.02
CA GLN A 16 1.83 13.06 -14.69
C GLN A 16 2.83 12.67 -13.62
N THR A 17 3.48 11.53 -13.80
CA THR A 17 4.63 11.15 -12.95
C THR A 17 5.74 12.20 -12.95
N ALA A 18 5.78 13.07 -13.98
CA ALA A 18 6.67 14.21 -14.07
C ALA A 18 6.40 15.31 -13.01
N ASP A 19 5.20 15.35 -12.44
CA ASP A 19 4.82 16.32 -11.40
C ASP A 19 5.29 15.89 -9.99
N ILE A 20 5.80 14.67 -9.87
CA ILE A 20 6.35 14.14 -8.61
C ILE A 20 7.77 14.69 -8.47
N ALA A 21 7.88 15.84 -7.80
CA ALA A 21 9.14 16.52 -7.54
C ALA A 21 9.72 16.24 -6.13
N SER A 22 8.96 15.57 -5.25
CA SER A 22 9.35 15.30 -3.86
C SER A 22 8.55 14.14 -3.26
N LEU A 23 8.98 13.62 -2.10
CA LEU A 23 8.22 12.63 -1.32
C LEU A 23 6.81 13.11 -0.97
N ASP A 24 6.68 14.38 -0.60
CA ASP A 24 5.40 15.01 -0.26
C ASP A 24 4.47 15.14 -1.49
N ALA A 25 5.04 15.37 -2.68
CA ALA A 25 4.29 15.28 -3.93
C ALA A 25 3.86 13.84 -4.25
N ALA A 26 4.69 12.84 -3.96
CA ALA A 26 4.35 11.43 -4.12
C ALA A 26 3.18 11.03 -3.20
N VAL A 27 3.21 11.44 -1.92
CA VAL A 27 2.11 11.19 -0.96
C VAL A 27 0.81 11.84 -1.44
N ARG A 28 0.86 13.10 -1.91
CA ARG A 28 -0.33 13.74 -2.51
C ARG A 28 -0.83 12.99 -3.74
N ALA A 29 0.05 12.52 -4.61
CA ALA A 29 -0.34 11.76 -5.78
C ALA A 29 -1.03 10.43 -5.38
N LEU A 30 -0.51 9.73 -4.37
CA LEU A 30 -1.16 8.53 -3.81
C LEU A 30 -2.54 8.85 -3.23
N ALA A 31 -2.71 10.00 -2.56
CA ALA A 31 -4.02 10.43 -2.08
C ALA A 31 -5.03 10.65 -3.23
N ILE A 32 -4.56 11.08 -4.41
CA ILE A 32 -5.43 11.20 -5.58
C ILE A 32 -5.81 9.82 -6.14
N VAL A 33 -4.90 8.83 -6.11
CA VAL A 33 -5.26 7.43 -6.42
C VAL A 33 -6.33 6.93 -5.45
N ARG A 34 -6.16 7.17 -4.14
CA ARG A 34 -7.14 6.82 -3.11
C ARG A 34 -8.51 7.44 -3.40
N ASP A 35 -8.54 8.73 -3.71
CA ASP A 35 -9.79 9.45 -3.99
C ASP A 35 -10.46 8.92 -5.28
N GLY A 36 -9.66 8.49 -6.27
CA GLY A 36 -10.13 7.79 -7.45
C GLY A 36 -10.74 6.43 -7.12
N VAL A 37 -10.09 5.62 -6.28
CA VAL A 37 -10.64 4.35 -5.78
C VAL A 37 -11.94 4.58 -5.00
N ILE A 38 -12.03 5.65 -4.19
CA ILE A 38 -13.26 5.94 -3.43
C ILE A 38 -14.40 6.32 -4.38
N THR A 39 -14.15 7.20 -5.34
CA THR A 39 -15.21 7.80 -6.16
C THR A 39 -15.54 6.99 -7.41
N GLY A 40 -14.59 6.20 -7.93
CA GLY A 40 -14.66 5.61 -9.27
C GLY A 40 -14.34 6.62 -10.39
N GLU A 41 -13.99 7.86 -10.04
CA GLU A 41 -13.81 8.97 -10.98
C GLU A 41 -12.45 9.66 -10.79
N GLY A 42 -12.09 10.56 -11.71
CA GLY A 42 -10.89 11.39 -11.59
C GLY A 42 -9.73 10.95 -12.48
N PRO A 43 -8.52 11.49 -12.25
CA PRO A 43 -7.43 11.39 -13.22
C PRO A 43 -6.89 9.96 -13.38
N THR A 44 -7.03 9.10 -12.37
CA THR A 44 -6.63 7.68 -12.45
C THR A 44 -7.67 6.80 -13.16
N ALA A 45 -8.92 7.26 -13.25
CA ALA A 45 -10.03 6.61 -13.96
C ALA A 45 -10.28 7.20 -15.36
N CYS A 46 -9.50 8.20 -15.78
CA CYS A 46 -9.75 8.90 -17.03
C CYS A 46 -9.61 7.96 -18.24
N GLY A 47 -10.67 7.86 -19.04
CA GLY A 47 -10.70 7.04 -20.25
C GLY A 47 -11.02 5.55 -20.05
N ARG A 48 -11.38 5.13 -18.83
CA ARG A 48 -11.77 3.74 -18.50
C ARG A 48 -13.02 3.71 -17.61
N ILE A 49 -13.71 2.57 -17.58
CA ILE A 49 -14.82 2.34 -16.64
C ILE A 49 -14.20 1.88 -15.33
N HIS A 50 -14.30 2.70 -14.29
CA HIS A 50 -13.79 2.38 -12.96
C HIS A 50 -14.92 2.59 -11.96
N PHE A 51 -15.12 1.64 -11.05
CA PHE A 51 -16.25 1.67 -10.12
C PHE A 51 -15.81 2.21 -8.76
N SER A 52 -16.72 2.92 -8.10
CA SER A 52 -16.53 3.34 -6.72
C SER A 52 -16.18 2.14 -5.84
N ARG A 53 -15.15 2.31 -5.02
CA ARG A 53 -14.60 1.32 -4.09
C ARG A 53 -13.98 0.10 -4.77
N SER A 54 -13.75 0.10 -6.08
CA SER A 54 -12.98 -0.94 -6.77
C SER A 54 -11.52 -0.56 -6.84
N LEU A 55 -10.62 -1.52 -6.66
CA LEU A 55 -9.18 -1.36 -6.87
C LEU A 55 -8.73 -2.39 -7.88
N ASP A 56 -8.24 -1.92 -9.02
CA ASP A 56 -7.84 -2.74 -10.16
C ASP A 56 -6.35 -2.60 -10.50
N ALA A 57 -5.90 -3.36 -11.50
CA ALA A 57 -4.49 -3.40 -11.89
C ALA A 57 -3.94 -2.03 -12.35
N ASP A 58 -4.76 -1.15 -12.90
CA ASP A 58 -4.30 0.18 -13.35
C ASP A 58 -4.05 1.10 -12.15
N ASP A 59 -4.86 1.01 -11.09
CA ASP A 59 -4.61 1.74 -9.84
C ASP A 59 -3.31 1.29 -9.18
N VAL A 60 -3.02 -0.01 -9.24
CA VAL A 60 -1.73 -0.54 -8.78
C VAL A 60 -0.58 -0.02 -9.62
N ALA A 61 -0.74 0.01 -10.94
CA ALA A 61 0.26 0.56 -11.85
C ALA A 61 0.51 2.04 -11.57
N TRP A 62 -0.52 2.82 -11.24
CA TRP A 62 -0.36 4.21 -10.79
C TRP A 62 0.45 4.30 -9.49
N CYS A 63 0.11 3.51 -8.47
CA CYS A 63 0.85 3.49 -7.21
C CYS A 63 2.32 3.15 -7.42
N ALA A 64 2.62 2.11 -8.20
CA ALA A 64 3.99 1.71 -8.52
C ALA A 64 4.75 2.84 -9.23
N ARG A 65 4.13 3.44 -10.26
CA ARG A 65 4.72 4.56 -11.02
C ARG A 65 5.02 5.78 -10.14
N ILE A 66 4.15 6.08 -9.17
CA ILE A 66 4.35 7.18 -8.22
C ILE A 66 5.55 6.88 -7.30
N LEU A 67 5.58 5.68 -6.72
CA LEU A 67 6.61 5.27 -5.76
C LEU A 67 8.00 5.12 -6.39
N THR A 68 8.06 4.83 -7.69
CA THR A 68 9.32 4.69 -8.45
C THR A 68 9.63 5.90 -9.32
N ALA A 69 8.96 7.04 -9.12
CA ALA A 69 9.24 8.26 -9.88
C ALA A 69 10.69 8.72 -9.64
N ALA A 70 11.32 9.29 -10.67
CA ALA A 70 12.74 9.62 -10.66
C ALA A 70 13.16 10.52 -9.48
N ALA A 71 12.31 11.46 -9.06
CA ALA A 71 12.61 12.37 -7.96
C ALA A 71 12.66 11.70 -6.57
N VAL A 72 12.09 10.49 -6.43
CA VAL A 72 12.04 9.75 -5.15
C VAL A 72 12.74 8.39 -5.24
N ALA A 73 13.28 8.04 -6.40
CA ALA A 73 13.80 6.70 -6.69
C ALA A 73 15.02 6.31 -5.82
N ASP A 74 15.83 7.29 -5.43
CA ASP A 74 17.06 7.11 -4.65
C ASP A 74 16.84 7.16 -3.14
N GLU A 75 15.64 7.54 -2.68
CA GLU A 75 15.31 7.60 -1.26
C GLU A 75 14.59 6.32 -0.81
N PRO A 76 14.75 5.87 0.44
CA PRO A 76 13.93 4.76 0.96
C PRO A 76 12.45 5.13 1.03
N ILE A 77 11.56 4.12 1.01
CA ILE A 77 10.13 4.36 1.21
C ILE A 77 9.93 5.06 2.55
N SER A 78 9.24 6.20 2.52
CA SER A 78 8.91 6.96 3.72
C SER A 78 7.72 6.34 4.43
N ARG A 79 7.60 6.62 5.73
CA ARG A 79 6.45 6.17 6.52
C ARG A 79 5.13 6.69 5.94
N ALA A 80 5.10 7.95 5.50
CA ALA A 80 3.92 8.58 4.93
C ALA A 80 3.45 7.91 3.62
N GLU A 81 4.37 7.48 2.76
CA GLU A 81 4.03 6.72 1.55
C GLU A 81 3.45 5.35 1.89
N ALA A 82 4.02 4.64 2.86
CA ALA A 82 3.50 3.36 3.32
C ALA A 82 2.11 3.51 3.96
N GLU A 83 1.88 4.57 4.75
CA GLU A 83 0.57 4.90 5.31
C GLU A 83 -0.45 5.23 4.22
N ALA A 84 -0.06 5.99 3.18
CA ALA A 84 -0.93 6.27 2.04
C ALA A 84 -1.37 4.99 1.30
N LEU A 85 -0.48 3.99 1.16
CA LEU A 85 -0.87 2.69 0.59
C LEU A 85 -1.84 1.92 1.49
N PHE A 86 -1.71 2.02 2.82
CA PHE A 86 -2.72 1.45 3.73
C PHE A 86 -4.07 2.15 3.57
N GLU A 87 -4.10 3.46 3.39
CA GLU A 87 -5.34 4.20 3.14
C GLU A 87 -6.00 3.79 1.81
N ILE A 88 -5.21 3.58 0.75
CA ILE A 88 -5.71 3.07 -0.54
C ILE A 88 -6.25 1.64 -0.38
N ASN A 89 -5.57 0.78 0.38
CA ASN A 89 -6.08 -0.56 0.70
C ASN A 89 -7.45 -0.49 1.37
N ASP A 90 -7.61 0.43 2.33
CA ASP A 90 -8.86 0.62 3.05
C ASP A 90 -9.94 1.31 2.19
N ALA A 91 -9.52 2.05 1.16
CA ALA A 91 -10.39 2.64 0.15
C ALA A 91 -11.00 1.60 -0.80
N GLY A 92 -10.34 0.45 -1.03
CA GLY A 92 -10.86 -0.63 -1.85
C GLY A 92 -11.81 -1.57 -1.08
N ALA A 93 -13.07 -1.67 -1.49
CA ALA A 93 -13.98 -2.73 -1.05
C ALA A 93 -13.96 -3.94 -1.99
N ASP A 94 -13.84 -3.70 -3.30
CA ASP A 94 -13.74 -4.73 -4.34
C ASP A 94 -12.35 -4.73 -4.97
N ARG A 95 -11.91 -5.92 -5.40
CA ARG A 95 -10.54 -6.16 -5.89
C ARG A 95 -10.58 -6.88 -7.21
N ASP A 96 -9.93 -6.29 -8.21
CA ASP A 96 -9.73 -6.86 -9.56
C ASP A 96 -8.26 -6.70 -10.02
N ASP A 97 -7.35 -6.66 -9.05
CA ASP A 97 -5.92 -6.44 -9.25
C ASP A 97 -5.10 -7.74 -9.19
N ASN A 98 -5.74 -8.91 -9.04
CA ASN A 98 -5.09 -10.22 -8.88
C ASN A 98 -4.03 -10.28 -7.77
N GLY A 99 -4.16 -9.45 -6.73
CA GLY A 99 -3.21 -9.39 -5.61
C GLY A 99 -1.94 -8.58 -5.89
N LEU A 100 -1.86 -7.85 -7.00
CA LEU A 100 -0.73 -6.98 -7.32
C LEU A 100 -0.55 -5.86 -6.28
N PHE A 101 -1.64 -5.27 -5.81
CA PHE A 101 -1.55 -4.21 -4.80
C PHE A 101 -1.12 -4.77 -3.45
N ASP A 102 -1.54 -5.99 -3.14
CA ASP A 102 -1.21 -6.70 -1.92
C ASP A 102 0.30 -6.99 -1.83
N ASP A 103 0.90 -7.39 -2.95
CA ASP A 103 2.36 -7.53 -3.11
C ASP A 103 3.09 -6.19 -3.01
N LEU A 104 2.60 -5.16 -3.72
CA LEU A 104 3.19 -3.81 -3.69
C LEU A 104 3.21 -3.23 -2.27
N LEU A 105 2.08 -3.31 -1.55
CA LEU A 105 1.96 -2.86 -0.16
C LEU A 105 2.92 -3.63 0.75
N ALA A 106 3.02 -4.96 0.60
CA ALA A 106 3.95 -5.77 1.37
C ALA A 106 5.40 -5.32 1.17
N LYS A 107 5.82 -5.17 -0.09
CA LYS A 107 7.16 -4.72 -0.46
C LYS A 107 7.45 -3.32 0.08
N ALA A 108 6.52 -2.38 -0.06
CA ALA A 108 6.71 -1.01 0.41
C ALA A 108 6.85 -0.91 1.93
N VAL A 109 6.00 -1.62 2.69
CA VAL A 109 6.06 -1.63 4.16
C VAL A 109 7.37 -2.25 4.65
N VAL A 110 7.78 -3.37 4.07
CA VAL A 110 9.04 -4.03 4.46
C VAL A 110 10.26 -3.20 4.05
N HIS A 111 10.20 -2.52 2.90
CA HIS A 111 11.27 -1.62 2.45
C HIS A 111 11.47 -0.47 3.43
N HIS A 112 10.38 0.20 3.80
CA HIS A 112 10.39 1.23 4.83
C HIS A 112 10.94 0.67 6.15
N ALA A 113 10.43 -0.48 6.60
CA ALA A 113 10.80 -1.05 7.88
C ALA A 113 12.29 -1.41 7.96
N ALA A 114 12.82 -2.03 6.91
CA ALA A 114 14.23 -2.37 6.82
C ALA A 114 15.10 -1.11 6.82
N ALA A 115 14.77 -0.12 5.98
CA ALA A 115 15.52 1.13 5.89
C ALA A 115 15.49 1.95 7.19
N ALA A 116 14.32 2.09 7.82
CA ALA A 116 14.14 2.76 9.10
C ALA A 116 14.88 2.06 10.25
N SER A 117 15.14 0.76 10.09
CA SER A 117 15.94 -0.04 11.02
C SER A 117 17.45 0.00 10.71
N GLY A 118 17.88 0.78 9.72
CA GLY A 118 19.28 0.90 9.31
C GLY A 118 19.80 -0.29 8.49
N LEU A 119 18.92 -1.17 8.01
CA LEU A 119 19.29 -2.29 7.16
C LEU A 119 19.43 -1.82 5.70
N PRO A 120 20.36 -2.41 4.93
CA PRO A 120 20.51 -2.06 3.52
C PRO A 120 19.28 -2.52 2.76
N VAL A 121 18.76 -1.65 1.90
CA VAL A 121 17.64 -1.93 1.02
C VAL A 121 18.02 -1.64 -0.43
N PRO A 122 17.53 -2.43 -1.41
CA PRO A 122 17.76 -2.13 -2.81
C PRO A 122 16.99 -0.87 -3.24
N PRO A 123 17.35 -0.27 -4.40
CA PRO A 123 16.58 0.82 -5.00
C PRO A 123 15.10 0.46 -5.16
N ARG A 124 14.20 1.45 -5.01
CA ARG A 124 12.74 1.24 -5.05
C ARG A 124 12.28 0.51 -6.32
N ALA A 125 12.85 0.88 -7.47
CA ALA A 125 12.53 0.27 -8.76
C ALA A 125 12.81 -1.25 -8.80
N ILE A 126 13.80 -1.72 -8.04
CA ILE A 126 14.11 -3.16 -7.91
C ILE A 126 13.23 -3.79 -6.84
N ALA A 127 13.12 -3.15 -5.67
CA ALA A 127 12.42 -3.69 -4.51
C ALA A 127 10.92 -3.88 -4.73
N LEU A 128 10.29 -2.91 -5.41
CA LEU A 128 8.85 -2.85 -5.66
C LEU A 128 8.43 -3.50 -6.98
N SER A 129 9.40 -3.98 -7.78
CA SER A 129 9.09 -4.67 -9.03
C SER A 129 8.25 -5.92 -8.78
N PRO A 130 7.18 -6.19 -9.55
CA PRO A 130 6.42 -7.44 -9.47
C PRO A 130 7.30 -8.68 -9.64
N ASP A 131 8.32 -8.58 -10.50
CA ASP A 131 9.23 -9.68 -10.84
C ASP A 131 10.29 -9.95 -9.77
N THR A 132 10.40 -9.10 -8.74
CA THR A 132 11.33 -9.27 -7.63
C THR A 132 10.59 -9.82 -6.41
N PRO A 133 10.68 -11.13 -6.10
CA PRO A 133 10.17 -11.68 -4.85
C PRO A 133 10.71 -10.92 -3.64
N ILE A 134 9.86 -10.67 -2.66
CA ILE A 134 10.23 -9.92 -1.46
C ILE A 134 11.34 -10.63 -0.68
N GLU A 135 11.36 -11.96 -0.71
CA GLU A 135 12.34 -12.81 -0.03
C GLU A 135 13.76 -12.66 -0.58
N ASN A 136 13.92 -12.12 -1.81
CA ASN A 136 15.22 -11.95 -2.43
C ASN A 136 16.04 -10.81 -1.81
N TRP A 137 15.38 -9.87 -1.11
CA TRP A 137 16.04 -8.71 -0.53
C TRP A 137 15.57 -8.37 0.88
N ALA A 138 14.37 -8.78 1.28
CA ALA A 138 13.84 -8.47 2.60
C ALA A 138 14.61 -9.23 3.69
N PRO A 139 14.75 -8.62 4.88
CA PRO A 139 15.26 -9.32 6.05
C PRO A 139 14.38 -10.53 6.38
N THR A 140 14.94 -11.74 6.30
CA THR A 140 14.23 -12.99 6.59
C THR A 140 14.07 -13.27 8.09
N ARG A 141 14.68 -12.44 8.94
CA ARG A 141 14.58 -12.50 10.41
C ARG A 141 14.43 -11.10 10.97
N ALA A 142 13.63 -10.96 12.02
CA ALA A 142 13.47 -9.75 12.82
C ALA A 142 14.74 -9.20 13.49
N VAL A 143 15.89 -9.87 13.32
CA VAL A 143 17.15 -9.48 13.96
C VAL A 143 17.61 -8.15 13.37
N GLY A 144 17.50 -7.10 14.18
CA GLY A 144 17.87 -5.74 13.80
C GLY A 144 16.72 -4.87 13.28
N VAL A 145 15.47 -5.34 13.31
CA VAL A 145 14.30 -4.49 12.98
C VAL A 145 13.89 -3.70 14.22
N ASN A 146 13.69 -2.40 14.08
CA ASN A 146 13.33 -1.50 15.17
C ASN A 146 11.94 -1.83 15.74
N VAL A 147 11.85 -1.98 17.06
CA VAL A 147 10.60 -2.30 17.78
C VAL A 147 9.51 -1.27 17.51
N GLU A 148 9.85 0.02 17.41
CA GLU A 148 8.87 1.08 17.11
C GLU A 148 8.21 0.89 15.74
N VAL A 149 9.00 0.45 14.75
CA VAL A 149 8.50 0.16 13.41
C VAL A 149 7.57 -1.05 13.44
N LEU A 150 7.90 -2.07 14.22
CA LEU A 150 7.06 -3.26 14.40
C LEU A 150 5.72 -2.91 15.08
N GLU A 151 5.76 -2.07 16.12
CA GLU A 151 4.57 -1.57 16.79
C GLU A 151 3.70 -0.72 15.86
N TRP A 152 4.33 0.12 15.03
CA TRP A 152 3.62 0.89 14.02
C TRP A 152 2.93 -0.02 13.00
N ILE A 153 3.62 -1.02 12.43
CA ILE A 153 3.02 -2.00 11.52
C ILE A 153 1.84 -2.71 12.21
N ALA A 154 2.03 -3.17 13.45
CA ALA A 154 0.97 -3.82 14.22
C ALA A 154 -0.23 -2.88 14.48
N SER A 155 0.00 -1.58 14.66
CA SER A 155 -1.04 -0.58 14.82
C SER A 155 -1.85 -0.39 13.54
N GLN A 156 -1.17 -0.32 12.39
CA GLN A 156 -1.81 -0.27 11.06
C GLN A 156 -2.60 -1.55 10.77
N MET A 157 -2.19 -2.66 11.38
CA MET A 157 -2.84 -3.96 11.27
C MET A 157 -3.99 -4.19 12.28
N ARG A 158 -4.22 -3.31 13.25
CA ARG A 158 -5.25 -3.52 14.26
C ARG A 158 -6.64 -3.14 13.73
N GLY A 159 -7.61 -4.05 13.85
CA GLY A 159 -9.04 -3.73 13.67
C GLY A 159 -9.57 -3.65 12.24
N LYS A 160 -8.74 -3.83 11.21
CA LYS A 160 -9.23 -3.88 9.83
C LYS A 160 -9.58 -5.32 9.43
N ARG A 161 -10.68 -5.48 8.69
CA ARG A 161 -11.31 -6.78 8.37
C ARG A 161 -10.57 -7.58 7.30
N ARG A 162 -9.67 -6.96 6.54
CA ARG A 162 -9.07 -7.54 5.33
C ARG A 162 -7.57 -7.27 5.35
N TYR A 163 -6.78 -8.30 5.63
CA TYR A 163 -5.32 -8.24 5.50
C TYR A 163 -4.80 -9.35 4.62
N ASN A 164 -3.86 -8.99 3.77
CA ASN A 164 -3.08 -9.88 2.93
C ASN A 164 -2.32 -10.91 3.81
N ARG A 165 -2.46 -12.21 3.49
CA ARG A 165 -1.72 -13.29 4.16
C ARG A 165 -0.21 -13.06 4.11
N THR A 166 0.32 -12.49 3.04
CA THR A 166 1.76 -12.22 2.89
C THR A 166 2.23 -11.14 3.86
N LEU A 167 1.52 -10.02 3.99
CA LEU A 167 1.77 -9.02 5.04
C LEU A 167 1.60 -9.60 6.44
N MET A 168 0.60 -10.45 6.65
CA MET A 168 0.40 -11.13 7.93
C MET A 168 1.54 -12.07 8.28
N THR A 169 2.06 -12.79 7.28
CA THR A 169 3.17 -13.73 7.43
C THR A 169 4.47 -12.98 7.67
N LEU A 170 4.71 -11.89 6.95
CA LEU A 170 5.90 -11.04 7.11
C LEU A 170 5.86 -10.24 8.40
N ALA A 171 4.71 -9.68 8.79
CA ALA A 171 4.52 -9.08 10.10
C ALA A 171 4.74 -10.12 11.21
N ALA A 172 4.22 -11.34 11.08
CA ALA A 172 4.49 -12.41 12.05
C ALA A 172 5.97 -12.81 12.11
N MET A 173 6.69 -12.78 10.98
CA MET A 173 8.13 -13.05 10.91
C MET A 173 8.98 -11.89 11.45
N LEU A 174 8.58 -10.64 11.21
CA LEU A 174 9.27 -9.41 11.61
C LEU A 174 8.99 -9.03 13.06
N VAL A 175 7.76 -9.24 13.55
CA VAL A 175 7.36 -9.03 14.95
C VAL A 175 7.86 -10.18 15.85
N GLY A 176 8.21 -11.32 15.24
CA GLY A 176 8.49 -12.55 15.97
C GLY A 176 7.20 -13.12 16.57
N ALA A 177 7.15 -14.43 16.77
CA ALA A 177 6.03 -15.15 17.37
C ALA A 177 5.73 -14.79 18.85
N ALA A 178 6.17 -13.62 19.33
CA ALA A 178 6.14 -13.22 20.73
C ALA A 178 5.04 -12.21 21.11
N THR A 179 4.29 -11.61 20.17
CA THR A 179 3.21 -10.66 20.54
C THR A 179 1.86 -10.90 19.87
N LEU A 180 1.66 -12.03 19.18
CA LEU A 180 0.30 -12.50 18.94
C LEU A 180 -0.25 -12.97 20.29
N PRO A 181 -1.31 -12.35 20.88
CA PRO A 181 -2.07 -13.06 21.88
C PRO A 181 -2.59 -14.31 21.18
N MET A 182 -2.07 -15.47 21.57
CA MET A 182 -2.70 -16.74 21.29
C MET A 182 -4.15 -16.59 21.74
N VAL A 183 -5.07 -16.34 20.80
CA VAL A 183 -6.47 -16.63 21.01
C VAL A 183 -6.51 -18.13 21.13
N GLN A 184 -6.38 -18.60 22.37
CA GLN A 184 -6.53 -19.99 22.72
C GLN A 184 -7.87 -20.44 22.13
N GLN A 185 -7.77 -21.40 21.23
CA GLN A 185 -8.90 -22.15 20.73
C GLN A 185 -9.69 -22.63 21.95
N ILE A 186 -10.93 -22.18 22.08
CA ILE A 186 -11.89 -22.79 23.00
C ILE A 186 -12.06 -24.23 22.53
N PRO A 187 -11.71 -25.26 23.32
CA PRO A 187 -12.12 -26.61 22.98
C PRO A 187 -13.62 -26.69 23.26
N THR A 188 -14.43 -26.77 22.19
CA THR A 188 -15.83 -27.16 22.27
C THR A 188 -15.89 -28.62 22.72
N VAL A 189 -15.83 -28.83 24.03
CA VAL A 189 -16.24 -30.09 24.68
C VAL A 189 -17.42 -29.74 25.55
N LEU A 190 -18.59 -29.63 24.93
CA LEU A 190 -19.83 -29.89 25.64
C LEU A 190 -20.17 -31.34 25.35
N ASP A 191 -19.78 -32.13 26.34
CA ASP A 191 -20.16 -33.50 26.61
C ASP A 191 -21.68 -33.66 26.47
N LEU A 192 -22.08 -34.60 25.62
CA LEU A 192 -23.46 -34.95 25.36
C LEU A 192 -23.69 -36.30 26.06
N GLY A 193 -24.04 -36.22 27.34
CA GLY A 193 -24.22 -37.40 28.19
C GLY A 193 -25.18 -37.13 29.34
N MET A 194 -26.35 -37.77 29.25
CA MET A 194 -27.44 -37.96 30.25
C MET A 194 -28.51 -36.88 30.35
#